data_AF-A0A935CN63-F1
#
_entry.id   AF-A0A935CN63-F1
#
_cell.length_a   1.000
_cell.length_b   1.000
_cell.length_c   1.000
_cell.angle_alpha   90.00
_cell.angle_beta   90.00
_cell.angle_gamma   90.00
#
_symmetry.space_group_name_H-M   'P 1'
#
loop_
_entity.id
_entity.type
_entity.pdbx_description
1 polymer ?
#
loop_
_entity_poly.entity_id
_entity_poly.type
_entity_poly.pdbx_seq_one_letter_code
_entity_poly.pdbx_strand_id
1 'polypeptide(L)'
;MTGDCLLRPDPDTSLAPTAWQQFAESVAHEKSLTPFPAAVLYRRWQQGLAAVAVHQGCIIGHISCMPIFHQTTRSQVERALRGDQPQGASVWPAIEMFELLTGWTHPDWRRRKLSLHLRQHLLSQFRSEFLPRQRFFVSVTVGRGGSPVLARLGWHTLAWDAIPYVSSMIGANDDGRPRPGWHVTNHAPYNGSDIAPLVDTARSWDHHCFLWVSHAALAQQLNDQLQAAVGHDLDRWRRAWRDAALPTLLQAGYLPVLFG
;
A
#
# COMPACT_ATOMS: atom_id res chain seq x y z
N MET A 1 -27.63 15.60 -13.14
CA MET A 1 -27.56 15.62 -11.66
C MET A 1 -26.12 15.80 -11.22
N THR A 2 -25.67 17.05 -11.13
CA THR A 2 -24.40 17.46 -10.50
C THR A 2 -24.66 17.63 -9.00
N GLY A 3 -24.68 16.53 -8.27
CA GLY A 3 -24.73 16.54 -6.81
C GLY A 3 -23.43 15.96 -6.30
N ASP A 4 -22.60 16.78 -5.66
CA ASP A 4 -21.53 16.27 -4.81
C ASP A 4 -22.17 15.32 -3.81
N CYS A 5 -21.87 14.03 -3.96
CA CYS A 5 -22.42 13.04 -3.07
C CYS A 5 -21.66 13.11 -1.75
N LEU A 6 -22.27 13.77 -0.77
CA LEU A 6 -21.79 13.87 0.61
C LEU A 6 -22.00 12.56 1.37
N LEU A 7 -21.63 11.42 0.78
CA LEU A 7 -21.46 10.20 1.55
C LEU A 7 -20.18 10.38 2.35
N ARG A 8 -20.36 10.72 3.62
CA ARG A 8 -19.27 10.80 4.56
C ARG A 8 -18.89 9.37 4.98
N PRO A 9 -17.60 9.09 5.15
CA PRO A 9 -17.15 7.89 5.84
C PRO A 9 -17.83 7.87 7.21
N ASP A 10 -18.47 6.74 7.52
CA ASP A 10 -19.08 6.54 8.83
C ASP A 10 -18.24 5.48 9.58
N PRO A 11 -17.31 5.91 10.44
CA PRO A 11 -16.48 4.99 11.21
C PRO A 11 -17.26 4.25 12.29
N ASP A 12 -18.45 4.74 12.67
CA ASP A 12 -19.28 4.19 13.77
C ASP A 12 -20.46 3.36 13.25
N THR A 13 -20.71 3.33 11.93
CA THR A 13 -21.73 2.46 11.34
C THR A 13 -21.44 1.00 11.67
N SER A 14 -22.38 0.35 12.35
CA SER A 14 -22.39 -1.10 12.48
C SER A 14 -22.86 -1.74 11.17
N LEU A 15 -21.93 -2.41 10.47
CA LEU A 15 -22.23 -3.16 9.26
C LEU A 15 -22.47 -4.63 9.58
N ALA A 16 -23.60 -5.17 9.10
CA ALA A 16 -23.89 -6.59 9.22
C ALA A 16 -22.81 -7.43 8.49
N PRO A 17 -22.48 -8.65 8.97
CA PRO A 17 -21.53 -9.54 8.30
C PRO A 17 -21.87 -9.81 6.82
N THR A 18 -23.16 -9.82 6.48
CA THR A 18 -23.67 -9.99 5.12
C THR A 18 -23.26 -8.87 4.17
N ALA A 19 -23.13 -7.62 4.66
CA ALA A 19 -22.68 -6.49 3.85
C ALA A 19 -21.22 -6.68 3.38
N TRP A 20 -20.37 -7.25 4.24
CA TRP A 20 -18.98 -7.57 3.91
C TRP A 20 -18.86 -8.73 2.93
N GLN A 21 -19.73 -9.73 3.03
CA GLN A 21 -19.79 -10.85 2.08
C GLN A 21 -20.18 -10.36 0.69
N GLN A 22 -21.28 -9.61 0.58
CA GLN A 22 -21.74 -9.02 -0.68
C GLN A 22 -20.69 -8.09 -1.31
N PHE A 23 -19.98 -7.31 -0.48
CA PHE A 23 -18.89 -6.47 -0.94
C PHE A 23 -17.72 -7.30 -1.49
N ALA A 24 -17.27 -8.32 -0.77
CA ALA A 24 -16.19 -9.20 -1.22
C ALA A 24 -16.54 -9.90 -2.54
N GLU A 25 -17.78 -10.39 -2.67
CA GLU A 25 -18.31 -10.94 -3.91
C GLU A 25 -18.28 -9.92 -5.04
N SER A 26 -18.74 -8.69 -4.80
CA SER A 26 -18.73 -7.61 -5.79
C SER A 26 -17.31 -7.29 -6.30
N VAL A 27 -16.32 -7.23 -5.39
CA VAL A 27 -14.91 -7.02 -5.76
C VAL A 27 -14.38 -8.20 -6.58
N ALA A 28 -14.75 -9.44 -6.24
CA ALA A 28 -14.30 -10.62 -6.95
C ALA A 28 -14.78 -10.70 -8.41
N HIS A 29 -15.88 -10.02 -8.75
CA HIS A 29 -16.37 -9.93 -10.13
C HIS A 29 -15.64 -8.86 -10.97
N GLU A 30 -14.80 -8.01 -10.37
CA GLU A 30 -14.04 -6.98 -11.08
C GLU A 30 -12.73 -7.56 -11.63
N LYS A 31 -12.65 -7.74 -12.95
CA LYS A 31 -11.52 -8.39 -13.65
C LYS A 31 -10.11 -7.83 -13.34
N SER A 32 -10.01 -6.61 -12.81
CA SER A 32 -8.74 -5.92 -12.56
C SER A 32 -8.39 -5.80 -11.08
N LEU A 33 -9.21 -6.37 -10.19
CA LEU A 33 -9.00 -6.29 -8.75
C LEU A 33 -8.66 -7.66 -8.19
N THR A 34 -7.74 -7.66 -7.22
CA THR A 34 -7.45 -8.87 -6.46
C THR A 34 -8.54 -9.07 -5.41
N PRO A 35 -9.26 -10.22 -5.43
CA PRO A 35 -10.28 -10.49 -4.44
C PRO A 35 -9.66 -10.72 -3.07
N PHE A 36 -10.35 -10.24 -2.03
CA PHE A 36 -10.01 -10.53 -0.64
C PHE A 36 -11.23 -11.12 0.07
N PRO A 37 -11.05 -12.09 1.00
CA PRO A 37 -12.13 -12.59 1.83
C PRO A 37 -12.78 -11.48 2.65
N ALA A 38 -14.11 -11.55 2.82
CA ALA A 38 -14.87 -10.59 3.63
C ALA A 38 -14.29 -10.39 5.04
N ALA A 39 -13.81 -11.46 5.68
CA ALA A 39 -13.20 -11.40 7.00
C ALA A 39 -11.89 -10.56 7.05
N VAL A 40 -11.10 -10.57 5.95
CA VAL A 40 -9.88 -9.76 5.85
C VAL A 40 -10.25 -8.28 5.69
N LEU A 41 -11.23 -7.98 4.84
CA LEU A 41 -11.72 -6.63 4.60
C LEU A 41 -12.33 -6.02 5.88
N TYR A 42 -13.16 -6.80 6.58
CA TYR A 42 -13.75 -6.41 7.86
C TYR A 42 -12.69 -6.15 8.94
N ARG A 43 -11.71 -7.06 9.08
CA ARG A 43 -10.62 -6.89 10.05
C ARG A 43 -9.83 -5.60 9.82
N ARG A 44 -9.52 -5.26 8.57
CA ARG A 44 -8.83 -4.00 8.23
C ARG A 44 -9.64 -2.78 8.68
N TRP A 45 -10.95 -2.80 8.46
CA TRP A 45 -11.83 -1.73 8.93
C TRP A 45 -11.86 -1.62 10.45
N GLN A 46 -12.01 -2.74 11.18
CA GLN A 46 -11.96 -2.75 12.65
C GLN A 46 -10.63 -2.23 13.22
N GLN A 47 -9.54 -2.38 12.48
CA GLN A 47 -8.21 -1.89 12.86
C GLN A 47 -7.96 -0.41 12.51
N GLY A 48 -8.94 0.29 11.94
CA GLY A 48 -8.76 1.65 11.44
C GLY A 48 -7.87 1.73 10.20
N LEU A 49 -7.68 0.61 9.49
CA LEU A 49 -6.86 0.50 8.28
C LEU A 49 -7.70 0.54 7.01
N ALA A 50 -9.00 0.83 7.11
CA ALA A 50 -9.89 1.00 5.97
C ALA A 50 -10.93 2.08 6.21
N ALA A 51 -11.36 2.71 5.12
CA ALA A 51 -12.49 3.63 5.10
C ALA A 51 -13.55 3.10 4.13
N VAL A 52 -14.81 3.17 4.55
CA VAL A 52 -15.97 2.70 3.79
C VAL A 52 -16.97 3.82 3.55
N ALA A 53 -17.68 3.73 2.43
CA ALA A 53 -18.88 4.50 2.16
C ALA A 53 -20.06 3.55 2.08
N VAL A 54 -21.13 3.88 2.81
CA VAL A 54 -22.30 3.01 2.98
C VAL A 54 -23.54 3.72 2.44
N HIS A 55 -24.36 3.01 1.68
CA HIS A 55 -25.66 3.48 1.22
C HIS A 55 -26.70 2.40 1.39
N GLN A 56 -27.78 2.69 2.13
CA GLN A 56 -28.87 1.74 2.42
C GLN A 56 -28.37 0.40 2.99
N GLY A 57 -27.36 0.44 3.88
CA GLY A 57 -26.77 -0.75 4.49
C GLY A 57 -25.75 -1.50 3.62
N CYS A 58 -25.54 -1.06 2.37
CA CYS A 58 -24.58 -1.67 1.44
C CYS A 58 -23.28 -0.86 1.38
N ILE A 59 -22.14 -1.54 1.34
CA ILE A 59 -20.84 -0.91 1.07
C ILE A 59 -20.78 -0.56 -0.43
N ILE A 60 -20.68 0.73 -0.74
CA ILE A 60 -20.60 1.23 -2.13
C ILE A 60 -19.24 1.85 -2.46
N GLY A 61 -18.36 1.96 -1.48
CA GLY A 61 -16.97 2.37 -1.66
C GLY A 61 -16.11 1.86 -0.51
N HIS A 62 -14.87 1.49 -0.84
CA HIS A 62 -13.91 0.98 0.12
C HIS A 62 -12.50 1.36 -0.31
N ILE A 63 -11.67 1.77 0.65
CA ILE A 63 -10.23 1.81 0.50
C ILE A 63 -9.58 1.31 1.78
N SER A 64 -8.47 0.59 1.65
CA SER A 64 -7.69 0.14 2.79
C SER A 64 -6.22 0.40 2.60
N CYS A 65 -5.48 0.41 3.70
CA CYS A 65 -4.03 0.30 3.72
C CYS A 65 -3.59 -0.89 4.55
N MET A 66 -2.32 -1.26 4.45
CA MET A 66 -1.68 -2.22 5.35
C MET A 66 -0.32 -1.71 5.81
N PRO A 67 0.03 -1.86 7.09
CA PRO A 67 1.40 -1.62 7.53
C PRO A 67 2.32 -2.67 6.90
N ILE A 68 3.39 -2.20 6.27
CA ILE A 68 4.41 -3.05 5.65
C ILE A 68 5.63 -3.08 6.55
N PHE A 69 6.20 -1.90 6.82
CA PHE A 69 7.32 -1.73 7.72
C PHE A 69 6.84 -1.10 9.03
N HIS A 70 6.66 -1.91 10.05
CA HIS A 70 6.19 -1.49 11.38
C HIS A 70 6.89 -2.31 12.46
N GLN A 71 6.57 -2.07 13.74
CA GLN A 71 7.28 -2.69 14.87
C GLN A 71 7.44 -4.22 14.73
N THR A 72 6.39 -4.96 14.37
CA THR A 72 6.46 -6.43 14.27
C THR A 72 7.39 -6.89 13.16
N THR A 73 7.19 -6.41 11.92
CA THR A 73 8.04 -6.80 10.77
C THR A 73 9.48 -6.32 10.95
N ARG A 74 9.67 -5.12 11.53
CA ARG A 74 10.99 -4.60 11.90
C ARG A 74 11.71 -5.54 12.87
N SER A 75 11.07 -5.91 13.98
CA SER A 75 11.68 -6.80 14.97
C SER A 75 11.99 -8.20 14.42
N GLN A 76 11.16 -8.71 13.51
CA GLN A 76 11.42 -9.99 12.84
C GLN A 76 12.66 -9.93 11.96
N VAL A 77 12.77 -8.90 11.13
CA VAL A 77 13.90 -8.71 10.22
C VAL A 77 15.19 -8.38 10.98
N GLU A 78 15.10 -7.56 12.03
CA GLU A 78 16.21 -7.27 12.93
C GLU A 78 16.78 -8.57 13.53
N ARG A 79 15.91 -9.45 14.04
CA ARG A 79 16.32 -10.76 14.57
C ARG A 79 16.98 -11.63 13.49
N ALA A 80 16.40 -11.69 12.30
CA ALA A 80 16.94 -12.47 11.19
C ALA A 80 18.33 -11.97 10.74
N LEU A 81 18.59 -10.67 10.81
CA LEU A 81 19.87 -10.08 10.42
C LEU A 81 20.95 -10.17 11.49
N ARG A 82 20.57 -10.09 12.77
CA ARG A 82 21.49 -10.14 13.91
C ARG A 82 21.78 -11.57 14.41
N GLY A 83 20.93 -12.54 14.09
CA GLY A 83 21.01 -13.88 14.67
C GLY A 83 20.75 -13.86 16.19
N ASP A 84 21.42 -14.74 16.93
CA ASP A 84 21.29 -14.87 18.40
C ASP A 84 22.13 -13.86 19.20
N GLN A 85 22.67 -12.81 18.57
CA GLN A 85 23.44 -11.81 19.29
C GLN A 85 22.55 -11.00 20.25
N PRO A 86 23.03 -10.71 21.47
CA PRO A 86 22.24 -10.00 22.48
C PRO A 86 21.77 -8.63 21.96
N GLN A 87 20.55 -8.24 22.35
CA GLN A 87 19.92 -6.98 21.97
C GLN A 87 20.72 -5.77 22.51
N GLY A 88 21.76 -5.36 21.79
CA GLY A 88 22.27 -3.99 21.88
C GLY A 88 21.20 -3.01 21.36
N ALA A 89 21.23 -1.76 21.83
CA ALA A 89 20.29 -0.71 21.43
C ALA A 89 20.05 -0.74 19.91
N SER A 90 18.78 -0.97 19.52
CA SER A 90 18.36 -1.09 18.13
C SER A 90 18.51 0.27 17.44
N VAL A 91 19.44 0.39 16.48
CA VAL A 91 19.62 1.59 15.62
C VAL A 91 18.66 1.53 14.42
N TRP A 92 17.54 0.82 14.55
CA TRP A 92 16.62 0.61 13.44
C TRP A 92 15.75 1.84 13.18
N PRO A 93 15.44 2.14 11.89
CA PRO A 93 14.67 3.32 11.51
C PRO A 93 13.37 3.45 12.28
N ALA A 94 13.12 4.59 12.94
CA ALA A 94 11.84 4.88 13.61
C ALA A 94 10.75 5.37 12.63
N ILE A 95 10.79 4.89 11.38
CA ILE A 95 9.87 5.25 10.31
C ILE A 95 8.92 4.08 10.08
N GLU A 96 7.63 4.35 9.92
CA GLU A 96 6.63 3.35 9.56
C GLU A 96 6.19 3.54 8.10
N MET A 97 6.07 2.44 7.37
CA MET A 97 5.64 2.44 5.99
C MET A 97 4.35 1.64 5.86
N PHE A 98 3.38 2.21 5.16
CA PHE A 98 2.11 1.60 4.84
C PHE A 98 1.94 1.48 3.33
N GLU A 99 1.31 0.43 2.84
CA GLU A 99 0.84 0.36 1.47
C GLU A 99 -0.64 0.68 1.40
N LEU A 100 -1.00 1.66 0.56
CA LEU A 100 -2.37 1.92 0.18
C LEU A 100 -2.79 0.91 -0.88
N LEU A 101 -3.67 0.00 -0.49
CA LEU A 101 -4.16 -1.08 -1.33
C LEU A 101 -5.30 -0.60 -2.21
N THR A 102 -5.55 -1.34 -3.28
CA THR A 102 -6.54 -0.98 -4.28
C THR A 102 -7.92 -0.78 -3.66
N GLY A 103 -8.48 0.41 -3.89
CA GLY A 103 -9.84 0.75 -3.48
C GLY A 103 -10.86 0.33 -4.52
N TRP A 104 -12.09 0.10 -4.08
CA TRP A 104 -13.21 -0.21 -4.94
C TRP A 104 -14.32 0.85 -4.80
N THR A 105 -15.07 1.06 -5.87
CA THR A 105 -16.26 1.92 -5.86
C THR A 105 -17.31 1.28 -6.76
N HIS A 106 -18.50 1.08 -6.20
CA HIS A 106 -19.64 0.51 -6.90
C HIS A 106 -19.88 1.24 -8.23
N PRO A 107 -20.12 0.53 -9.35
CA PRO A 107 -20.24 1.13 -10.69
C PRO A 107 -21.10 2.39 -10.76
N ASP A 108 -22.31 2.37 -10.18
CA ASP A 108 -23.26 3.49 -10.19
C ASP A 108 -22.80 4.73 -9.40
N TRP A 109 -21.80 4.55 -8.54
CA TRP A 109 -21.24 5.58 -7.66
C TRP A 109 -19.86 6.07 -8.13
N ARG A 110 -19.33 5.52 -9.23
CA ARG A 110 -18.08 5.96 -9.85
C ARG A 110 -18.22 7.41 -10.36
N ARG A 111 -17.08 8.08 -10.54
CA ARG A 111 -16.99 9.50 -10.99
C ARG A 111 -17.60 10.54 -10.03
N ARG A 112 -17.99 10.15 -8.81
CA ARG A 112 -18.52 11.07 -7.77
C ARG A 112 -17.48 11.47 -6.72
N LYS A 113 -16.19 11.42 -7.06
CA LYS A 113 -15.04 11.69 -6.17
C LYS A 113 -14.97 10.84 -4.88
N LEU A 114 -15.82 9.82 -4.73
CA LEU A 114 -15.87 8.95 -3.54
C LEU A 114 -14.50 8.39 -3.16
N SER A 115 -13.78 7.87 -4.15
CA SER A 115 -12.44 7.30 -3.99
C SER A 115 -11.40 8.30 -3.45
N LEU A 116 -11.53 9.59 -3.79
CA LEU A 116 -10.65 10.64 -3.30
C LEU A 116 -11.00 10.99 -1.85
N HIS A 117 -12.30 11.19 -1.55
CA HIS A 117 -12.76 11.51 -0.19
C HIS A 117 -12.43 10.40 0.81
N LEU A 118 -12.62 9.13 0.43
CA LEU A 118 -12.26 7.99 1.26
C LEU A 118 -10.76 7.95 1.55
N ARG A 119 -9.88 8.22 0.57
CA ARG A 119 -8.43 8.32 0.80
C ARG A 119 -8.08 9.46 1.74
N GLN A 120 -8.64 10.65 1.52
CA GLN A 120 -8.38 11.80 2.38
C GLN A 120 -8.79 11.51 3.83
N HIS A 121 -9.95 10.91 4.03
CA HIS A 121 -10.40 10.50 5.35
C HIS A 121 -9.47 9.46 5.98
N LEU A 122 -9.19 8.35 5.29
CA LEU A 122 -8.29 7.31 5.81
C LEU A 122 -6.94 7.90 6.19
N LEU A 123 -6.30 8.67 5.30
CA LEU A 123 -4.99 9.28 5.54
C LEU A 123 -5.02 10.32 6.66
N SER A 124 -6.14 11.02 6.87
CA SER A 124 -6.27 12.01 7.95
C SER A 124 -6.17 11.37 9.35
N GLN A 125 -6.57 10.11 9.50
CA GLN A 125 -6.48 9.38 10.77
C GLN A 125 -5.02 9.14 11.21
N PHE A 126 -4.07 9.19 10.25
CA PHE A 126 -2.65 9.04 10.52
C PHE A 126 -1.93 10.38 10.70
N ARG A 127 -2.61 11.50 10.46
CA ARG A 127 -2.13 12.85 10.75
C ARG A 127 -2.38 13.15 12.23
N SER A 128 -1.54 12.62 13.11
CA SER A 128 -1.57 13.02 14.51
C SER A 128 -0.55 14.13 14.76
N GLU A 129 -1.01 15.24 15.33
CA GLU A 129 -0.18 16.33 15.86
C GLU A 129 0.68 15.90 17.05
N PHE A 130 0.46 14.69 17.60
CA PHE A 130 1.04 14.20 18.85
C PHE A 130 1.84 12.90 18.71
N LEU A 131 2.03 12.35 17.51
CA LEU A 131 2.77 11.10 17.33
C LEU A 131 4.26 11.33 17.06
N PRO A 132 5.17 10.67 17.81
CA PRO A 132 6.62 10.82 17.64
C PRO A 132 7.20 10.07 16.43
N ARG A 133 6.38 9.32 15.67
CA ARG A 133 6.86 8.44 14.59
C ARG A 133 6.53 9.00 13.22
N GLN A 134 7.55 9.10 12.37
CA GLN A 134 7.41 9.52 10.99
C GLN A 134 6.76 8.39 10.17
N ARG A 135 5.78 8.73 9.34
CA ARG A 135 5.02 7.75 8.55
C ARG A 135 4.91 8.19 7.10
N PHE A 136 4.99 7.24 6.19
CA PHE A 136 4.60 7.48 4.80
C PHE A 136 3.84 6.30 4.23
N PHE A 137 3.18 6.57 3.11
CA PHE A 137 2.39 5.60 2.38
C PHE A 137 3.01 5.39 1.00
N VAL A 138 2.92 4.16 0.52
CA VAL A 138 3.23 3.77 -0.85
C VAL A 138 2.00 3.21 -1.55
N SER A 139 1.97 3.22 -2.87
CA SER A 139 0.95 2.53 -3.65
C SER A 139 1.52 2.16 -5.00
N VAL A 140 1.10 1.01 -5.53
CA VAL A 140 1.57 0.55 -6.84
C VAL A 140 0.44 0.65 -7.85
N THR A 141 0.75 1.22 -9.02
CA THR A 141 -0.22 1.34 -10.11
C THR A 141 0.38 0.86 -11.41
N VAL A 142 -0.37 0.06 -12.14
CA VAL A 142 -0.04 -0.36 -13.50
C VAL A 142 -0.84 0.50 -14.48
N GLY A 143 -0.19 1.02 -15.52
CA GLY A 143 -0.87 1.86 -16.50
C GLY A 143 -1.36 3.18 -15.91
N ARG A 144 -2.41 3.75 -16.51
CA ARG A 144 -3.06 5.00 -16.06
C ARG A 144 -3.99 4.85 -14.85
N GLY A 145 -4.22 3.63 -14.35
CA GLY A 145 -5.35 3.27 -13.49
C GLY A 145 -5.44 3.98 -12.14
N GLY A 146 -4.32 4.45 -11.57
CA GLY A 146 -4.31 5.13 -10.25
C GLY A 146 -3.66 6.53 -10.23
N SER A 147 -3.04 6.94 -11.34
CA SER A 147 -2.20 8.14 -11.42
C SER A 147 -2.93 9.46 -11.04
N PRO A 148 -4.16 9.74 -11.53
CA PRO A 148 -4.79 11.04 -11.26
C PRO A 148 -5.25 11.25 -9.81
N VAL A 149 -5.59 10.18 -9.09
CA VAL A 149 -6.07 10.30 -7.69
C VAL A 149 -4.89 10.49 -6.74
N LEU A 150 -3.82 9.72 -6.90
CA LEU A 150 -2.62 9.84 -6.08
C LEU A 150 -1.90 11.17 -6.36
N ALA A 151 -1.86 11.61 -7.62
CA ALA A 151 -1.33 12.92 -7.96
C ALA A 151 -2.11 14.07 -7.29
N ARG A 152 -3.46 13.99 -7.22
CA ARG A 152 -4.29 14.97 -6.50
C ARG A 152 -4.09 14.95 -4.97
N LEU A 153 -3.55 13.86 -4.43
CA LEU A 153 -3.14 13.78 -3.03
C LEU A 153 -1.72 14.33 -2.80
N GLY A 154 -1.06 14.82 -3.86
CA GLY A 154 0.31 15.33 -3.79
C GLY A 154 1.38 14.24 -3.73
N TRP A 155 1.06 13.01 -4.17
CA TRP A 155 2.03 11.91 -4.14
C TRP A 155 2.97 11.98 -5.34
N HIS A 156 4.18 11.49 -5.14
CA HIS A 156 5.25 11.44 -6.13
C HIS A 156 5.40 10.03 -6.68
N THR A 157 5.94 9.90 -7.88
CA THR A 157 6.37 8.60 -8.39
C THR A 157 7.87 8.48 -8.31
N LEU A 158 8.38 7.52 -7.54
CA LEU A 158 9.81 7.23 -7.50
C LEU A 158 10.15 6.07 -8.41
N ALA A 159 11.39 6.07 -8.90
CA ALA A 159 11.96 4.89 -9.54
C ALA A 159 12.09 3.74 -8.53
N TRP A 160 11.83 2.51 -8.99
CA TRP A 160 11.97 1.32 -8.14
C TRP A 160 13.42 1.11 -7.68
N ASP A 161 14.38 1.45 -8.53
CA ASP A 161 15.82 1.31 -8.25
C ASP A 161 16.43 2.49 -7.46
N ALA A 162 15.73 3.62 -7.32
CA ALA A 162 16.19 4.76 -6.52
C ALA A 162 16.15 4.47 -5.01
N ILE A 163 15.21 3.62 -4.58
CA ILE A 163 15.01 3.24 -3.17
C ILE A 163 14.97 1.71 -3.01
N PRO A 164 16.03 0.97 -3.38
CA PRO A 164 16.00 -0.47 -3.56
C PRO A 164 15.73 -1.28 -2.29
N TYR A 165 16.05 -0.74 -1.10
CA TYR A 165 15.72 -1.37 0.17
C TYR A 165 14.24 -1.22 0.52
N VAL A 166 13.64 -0.08 0.15
CA VAL A 166 12.21 0.17 0.36
C VAL A 166 11.38 -0.55 -0.69
N SER A 167 11.74 -0.42 -1.97
CA SER A 167 10.99 -1.00 -3.08
C SER A 167 10.96 -2.52 -3.04
N SER A 168 12.04 -3.18 -2.54
CA SER A 168 12.06 -4.63 -2.36
C SER A 168 11.10 -5.15 -1.28
N MET A 169 10.59 -4.26 -0.41
CA MET A 169 9.55 -4.65 0.55
C MET A 169 8.17 -4.79 -0.12
N ILE A 170 7.98 -4.10 -1.24
CA ILE A 170 6.71 -3.99 -1.97
C ILE A 170 6.66 -4.95 -3.15
N GLY A 171 7.75 -4.98 -3.93
CA GLY A 171 7.84 -5.78 -5.13
C GLY A 171 9.10 -6.62 -5.18
N ALA A 172 8.97 -7.83 -5.73
CA ALA A 172 10.08 -8.73 -5.97
C ALA A 172 10.01 -9.30 -7.38
N ASN A 173 11.17 -9.69 -7.91
CA ASN A 173 11.20 -10.49 -9.13
C ASN A 173 10.50 -11.83 -8.86
N ASP A 174 9.65 -12.22 -9.79
CA ASP A 174 9.10 -13.56 -9.85
C ASP A 174 10.26 -14.52 -10.16
N ASP A 175 10.42 -15.51 -9.30
CA ASP A 175 11.46 -16.55 -9.41
C ASP A 175 10.84 -17.85 -9.94
N GLY A 176 9.61 -17.78 -10.47
CA GLY A 176 8.84 -18.90 -10.96
C GLY A 176 8.27 -19.78 -9.86
N ARG A 177 8.52 -19.47 -8.57
CA ARG A 177 7.94 -20.24 -7.46
C ARG A 177 6.52 -19.76 -7.20
N PRO A 178 5.54 -20.67 -7.09
CA PRO A 178 4.16 -20.30 -6.81
C PRO A 178 4.10 -19.64 -5.44
N ARG A 179 3.73 -18.36 -5.42
CA ARG A 179 3.55 -17.57 -4.20
C ARG A 179 2.36 -16.62 -4.35
N PRO A 180 1.61 -16.32 -3.28
CA PRO A 180 0.55 -15.33 -3.34
C PRO A 180 1.14 -13.94 -3.64
N GLY A 181 0.58 -13.26 -4.64
CA GLY A 181 0.98 -11.91 -4.98
C GLY A 181 0.18 -11.35 -6.15
N TRP A 182 0.33 -10.05 -6.39
CA TRP A 182 -0.18 -9.41 -7.58
C TRP A 182 0.85 -9.54 -8.70
N HIS A 183 0.60 -10.47 -9.62
CA HIS A 183 1.46 -10.67 -10.78
C HIS A 183 1.23 -9.56 -11.81
N VAL A 184 2.25 -8.75 -12.02
CA VAL A 184 2.25 -7.69 -13.02
C VAL A 184 2.85 -8.26 -14.30
N THR A 185 2.03 -8.37 -15.34
CA THR A 185 2.45 -8.83 -16.66
C THR A 185 2.50 -7.65 -17.64
N ASN A 186 3.42 -7.71 -18.59
CA ASN A 186 3.61 -6.72 -19.67
C ASN A 186 3.89 -5.27 -19.22
N HIS A 187 4.26 -5.05 -17.96
CA HIS A 187 4.63 -3.73 -17.45
C HIS A 187 5.92 -3.82 -16.64
N ALA A 188 6.95 -3.13 -17.08
CA ALA A 188 8.23 -3.08 -16.38
C ALA A 188 8.15 -2.13 -15.17
N PRO A 189 8.93 -2.37 -14.10
CA PRO A 189 9.13 -1.38 -13.05
C PRO A 189 9.57 -0.04 -13.66
N TYR A 190 8.95 1.05 -13.22
CA TYR A 190 9.38 2.39 -13.63
C TYR A 190 10.74 2.75 -12.99
N ASN A 191 11.77 2.99 -13.81
CA ASN A 191 13.12 3.39 -13.34
C ASN A 191 13.59 4.72 -13.97
N GLY A 192 12.66 5.66 -14.19
CA GLY A 192 12.99 6.99 -14.73
C GLY A 192 13.08 8.06 -13.64
N SER A 193 13.11 9.34 -14.04
CA SER A 193 13.14 10.47 -13.10
C SER A 193 11.90 10.49 -12.18
N ASP A 194 12.03 11.08 -10.98
CA ASP A 194 10.85 11.41 -10.16
C ASP A 194 9.80 12.16 -11.02
N ILE A 195 8.56 11.73 -10.89
CA ILE A 195 7.41 12.39 -11.51
C ILE A 195 6.63 13.10 -10.42
N ALA A 196 6.78 14.42 -10.41
CA ALA A 196 5.98 15.29 -9.56
C ALA A 196 4.49 15.23 -9.95
N PRO A 197 3.58 15.38 -8.98
CA PRO A 197 2.14 15.32 -9.24
C PRO A 197 1.69 16.34 -10.29
N LEU A 198 0.93 15.86 -11.29
CA LEU A 198 0.20 16.63 -12.32
C LEU A 198 0.99 17.28 -13.47
N VAL A 199 2.29 17.02 -13.65
CA VAL A 199 3.10 17.80 -14.62
C VAL A 199 3.26 17.15 -16.00
N ASP A 200 3.00 15.85 -16.19
CA ASP A 200 3.46 15.19 -17.43
C ASP A 200 2.37 14.44 -18.22
N THR A 201 1.83 15.11 -19.24
CA THR A 201 0.96 14.52 -20.28
C THR A 201 1.75 13.87 -21.42
N ALA A 202 3.08 14.02 -21.47
CA ALA A 202 3.93 13.52 -22.55
C ALA A 202 4.52 12.12 -22.26
N ARG A 203 4.50 11.66 -21.00
CA ARG A 203 5.00 10.33 -20.64
C ARG A 203 4.04 9.20 -21.04
N SER A 204 4.62 8.09 -21.52
CA SER A 204 3.88 6.84 -21.71
C SER A 204 3.63 6.18 -20.36
N TRP A 205 2.42 6.38 -19.84
CA TRP A 205 1.94 5.75 -18.62
C TRP A 205 1.60 4.27 -18.84
N ASP A 206 1.49 3.83 -20.09
CA ASP A 206 0.80 2.58 -20.46
C ASP A 206 1.71 1.34 -20.44
N HIS A 207 3.01 1.49 -20.16
CA HIS A 207 3.99 0.39 -20.20
C HIS A 207 4.72 0.14 -18.87
N HIS A 208 4.38 0.87 -17.81
CA HIS A 208 5.11 0.82 -16.56
C HIS A 208 4.22 0.49 -15.35
N CYS A 209 4.88 -0.10 -14.37
CA CYS A 209 4.42 -0.26 -13.01
C CYS A 209 5.07 0.82 -12.15
N PHE A 210 4.27 1.76 -11.65
CA PHE A 210 4.73 2.94 -10.93
C PHE A 210 4.64 2.75 -9.43
N LEU A 211 5.70 3.14 -8.72
CA LEU A 211 5.75 3.21 -7.26
C LEU A 211 5.43 4.63 -6.82
N TRP A 212 4.21 4.84 -6.32
CA TRP A 212 3.80 6.10 -5.75
C TRP A 212 4.15 6.17 -4.28
N VAL A 213 4.61 7.35 -3.82
CA VAL A 213 4.96 7.62 -2.43
C VAL A 213 4.32 8.92 -1.96
N SER A 214 3.80 8.91 -0.73
CA SER A 214 3.18 10.11 -0.13
C SER A 214 4.20 11.14 0.34
N HIS A 215 5.46 10.73 0.56
CA HIS A 215 6.53 11.59 1.05
C HIS A 215 7.91 11.08 0.57
N ALA A 216 8.36 11.57 -0.59
CA ALA A 216 9.57 11.09 -1.25
C ALA A 216 10.84 11.16 -0.37
N ALA A 217 11.06 12.30 0.30
CA ALA A 217 12.22 12.47 1.18
C ALA A 217 12.26 11.47 2.35
N LEU A 218 11.09 11.11 2.90
CA LEU A 218 11.00 10.15 3.99
C LEU A 218 11.23 8.71 3.52
N ALA A 219 10.76 8.39 2.30
CA ALA A 219 11.04 7.11 1.66
C ALA A 219 12.56 6.96 1.39
N GLN A 220 13.22 8.01 0.89
CA GLN A 220 14.67 8.00 0.70
C GLN A 220 15.41 7.86 2.04
N GLN A 221 15.00 8.61 3.07
CA GLN A 221 15.58 8.50 4.39
C GLN A 221 15.46 7.08 4.96
N LEU A 222 14.29 6.43 4.83
CA LEU A 222 14.15 5.03 5.25
C LEU A 222 15.08 4.12 4.46
N ASN A 223 15.18 4.30 3.14
CA ASN A 223 16.07 3.51 2.29
C ASN A 223 17.53 3.60 2.76
N ASP A 224 18.04 4.81 3.00
CA ASP A 224 19.43 5.05 3.40
C ASP A 224 19.72 4.47 4.79
N GLN A 225 18.77 4.60 5.72
CA GLN A 225 18.92 4.01 7.06
C GLN A 225 18.89 2.48 7.02
N LEU A 226 18.05 1.86 6.18
CA LEU A 226 18.05 0.41 5.97
C LEU A 226 19.35 -0.07 5.31
N GLN A 227 19.84 0.67 4.32
CA GLN A 227 21.11 0.41 3.65
C GLN A 227 22.27 0.41 4.66
N ALA A 228 22.35 1.43 5.50
CA ALA A 228 23.37 1.51 6.54
C ALA A 228 23.23 0.37 7.57
N ALA A 229 22.00 0.05 7.99
CA ALA A 229 21.73 -0.98 9.00
C ALA A 229 22.15 -2.40 8.56
N VAL A 230 22.18 -2.67 7.25
CA VAL A 230 22.59 -3.98 6.70
C VAL A 230 23.99 -3.97 6.08
N GLY A 231 24.75 -2.88 6.24
CA GLY A 231 26.12 -2.77 5.71
C GLY A 231 26.16 -2.71 4.18
N HIS A 232 25.19 -2.03 3.56
CA HIS A 232 25.06 -1.87 2.11
C HIS A 232 24.85 -3.19 1.31
N ASP A 233 24.46 -4.28 1.97
CA ASP A 233 24.15 -5.57 1.34
C ASP A 233 22.65 -5.72 1.05
N LEU A 234 22.25 -5.35 -0.17
CA LEU A 234 20.87 -5.40 -0.62
C LEU A 234 20.32 -6.83 -0.71
N ASP A 235 21.14 -7.81 -1.07
CA ASP A 235 20.68 -9.19 -1.20
C ASP A 235 20.47 -9.83 0.16
N ARG A 236 21.32 -9.52 1.14
CA ARG A 236 21.09 -9.89 2.54
C ARG A 236 19.80 -9.28 3.06
N TRP A 237 19.54 -8.00 2.77
CA TRP A 237 18.28 -7.36 3.10
C TRP A 237 17.08 -8.08 2.48
N ARG A 238 17.10 -8.32 1.17
CA ARG A 238 16.02 -8.99 0.44
C ARG A 238 15.72 -10.38 1.00
N ARG A 239 16.76 -11.17 1.30
CA ARG A 239 16.59 -12.49 1.94
C ARG A 239 15.94 -12.35 3.31
N ALA A 240 16.45 -11.48 4.18
CA ALA A 240 15.90 -11.28 5.51
C ALA A 240 14.45 -10.80 5.47
N TRP A 241 14.11 -9.87 4.58
CA TRP A 241 12.74 -9.40 4.38
C TRP A 241 11.79 -10.53 3.97
N ARG A 242 12.17 -11.25 2.90
CA ARG A 242 11.39 -12.34 2.33
C ARG A 242 11.18 -13.48 3.32
N ASP A 243 12.21 -13.81 4.09
CA ASP A 243 12.19 -15.00 4.93
C ASP A 243 11.61 -14.71 6.33
N ALA A 244 11.70 -13.45 6.82
CA ALA A 244 11.26 -13.08 8.17
C ALA A 244 9.96 -12.25 8.24
N ALA A 245 9.78 -11.26 7.35
CA ALA A 245 8.63 -10.33 7.42
C ALA A 245 7.49 -10.74 6.48
N LEU A 246 7.81 -11.08 5.23
CA LEU A 246 6.80 -11.36 4.21
C LEU A 246 5.79 -12.45 4.61
N PRO A 247 6.16 -13.56 5.28
CA PRO A 247 5.19 -14.58 5.69
C PRO A 247 4.12 -14.03 6.65
N THR A 248 4.50 -13.12 7.55
CA THR A 248 3.58 -12.48 8.47
C THR A 248 2.63 -11.54 7.73
N LEU A 249 3.14 -10.79 6.75
CA LEU A 249 2.32 -9.94 5.90
C LEU A 249 1.33 -10.76 5.07
N LEU A 250 1.75 -11.86 4.45
CA LEU A 250 0.89 -12.77 3.70
C LEU A 250 -0.24 -13.35 4.58
N GLN A 251 0.07 -13.77 5.81
CA GLN A 251 -0.94 -14.24 6.78
C GLN A 251 -1.92 -13.13 7.18
N ALA A 252 -1.48 -11.87 7.19
CA ALA A 252 -2.33 -10.71 7.40
C ALA A 252 -3.13 -10.29 6.15
N GLY A 253 -3.00 -11.03 5.04
CA GLY A 253 -3.70 -10.78 3.78
C GLY A 253 -3.02 -9.74 2.89
N TYR A 254 -1.74 -9.44 3.10
CA TYR A 254 -0.95 -8.66 2.15
C TYR A 254 -0.63 -9.48 0.91
N LEU A 255 -0.48 -8.83 -0.24
CA LEU A 255 -0.05 -9.46 -1.49
C LEU A 255 1.05 -8.60 -2.11
N PRO A 256 2.31 -9.07 -2.14
CA PRO A 256 3.41 -8.34 -2.76
C PRO A 256 3.21 -8.25 -4.27
N VAL A 257 3.86 -7.27 -4.88
CA VAL A 257 3.95 -7.14 -6.34
C VAL A 257 4.99 -8.12 -6.87
N LEU A 258 4.63 -8.89 -7.89
CA LEU A 258 5.50 -9.88 -8.50
C LEU A 258 5.72 -9.51 -9.97
N PHE A 259 6.97 -9.24 -10.32
CA PHE A 259 7.37 -8.91 -11.69
C PHE A 259 7.81 -10.17 -12.42
N GLY A 260 7.06 -10.54 -13.48
CA GLY A 260 7.40 -11.66 -14.37
C GLY A 260 8.41 -11.32 -15.44
#